data_AF-W0Q137-F1
#
_entry.id   AF-W0Q137-F1
#
_cell.length_a   1.000
_cell.length_b   1.000
_cell.length_c   1.000
_cell.angle_alpha   90.00
_cell.angle_beta   90.00
_cell.angle_gamma   90.00
#
_symmetry.space_group_name_H-M   'P 1'
#
loop_
_entity.id
_entity.type
_entity.pdbx_description
1 polymer ?
#
loop_
_entity_poly.entity_id
_entity_poly.type
_entity_poly.pdbx_seq_one_letter_code
_entity_poly.pdbx_strand_id
1 'polypeptide(L)' 'MQTPILATYMRGGTSKGTFFNLADLPKPCQVAGQARDAFLLRVVGSPASYGKQIDGLGAIHFSKFAASPKTHFPKFQ' A
#
# COMPACT_ATOMS: atom_id res chain seq x y z
N MET A 1 1.25 13.39 14.96
CA MET A 1 0.30 12.27 15.15
C MET A 1 0.23 11.46 13.88
N GLN A 2 0.10 10.13 13.98
CA GLN A 2 -0.05 9.22 12.84
C GLN A 2 -1.53 8.88 12.63
N THR A 3 -1.97 8.80 11.37
CA THR A 3 -3.32 8.36 11.01
C THR A 3 -3.31 6.85 10.73
N PRO A 4 -4.02 6.03 11.51
CA PRO A 4 -4.11 4.60 11.22
C PRO A 4 -4.96 4.38 9.97
N ILE A 5 -4.49 3.52 9.07
CA ILE A 5 -5.20 3.13 7.85
C ILE A 5 -5.23 1.60 7.79
N LEU A 6 -6.41 1.06 7.48
CA LEU A 6 -6.58 -0.37 7.34
C LEU A 6 -5.83 -0.88 6.12
N ALA A 7 -4.97 -1.86 6.34
CA ALA A 7 -4.16 -2.47 5.31
C ALA A 7 -3.98 -3.96 5.62
N THR A 8 -3.85 -4.76 4.58
CA THR A 8 -3.48 -6.17 4.70
C THR A 8 -2.09 -6.36 4.10
N TYR A 9 -1.14 -6.80 4.92
CA TYR A 9 0.18 -7.19 4.44
C TYR A 9 0.16 -8.67 4.10
N MET A 10 0.38 -9.00 2.83
CA MET A 10 0.27 -10.36 2.31
C MET A 10 1.49 -10.74 1.47
N ARG A 11 1.77 -12.04 1.42
CA ARG A 11 2.71 -12.65 0.47
C ARG A 11 1.92 -13.39 -0.61
N GLY A 12 2.18 -13.07 -1.88
CA GLY A 12 1.62 -13.78 -3.03
C GLY A 12 2.75 -14.29 -3.91
N GLY A 13 2.92 -15.62 -3.98
CA GLY A 13 4.08 -16.22 -4.65
C GLY A 13 5.41 -15.77 -4.01
N THR A 14 6.36 -15.30 -4.81
CA THR A 14 7.66 -14.79 -4.34
C THR A 14 7.63 -13.31 -3.94
N SER A 15 6.49 -12.62 -4.07
CA SER A 15 6.35 -11.20 -3.75
C SER A 15 5.59 -10.97 -2.44
N LYS A 16 5.90 -9.86 -1.77
CA LYS A 16 5.09 -9.31 -0.66
C LYS A 16 4.39 -8.04 -1.14
N GLY A 17 3.32 -7.65 -0.47
CA GLY A 17 2.57 -6.45 -0.82
C GLY A 17 1.70 -5.98 0.33
N THR A 18 1.55 -4.66 0.43
CA THR A 18 0.57 -4.02 1.30
C THR A 18 -0.64 -3.66 0.47
N PHE A 19 -1.78 -4.24 0.81
CA PHE A 19 -3.05 -4.08 0.11
C PHE A 19 -3.95 -3.15 0.91
N PHE A 20 -4.67 -2.28 0.20
CA PHE A 20 -5.61 -1.33 0.78
C PHE A 20 -6.96 -1.49 0.11
N ASN A 21 -8.02 -1.35 0.90
CA ASN A 21 -9.35 -1.19 0.37
C ASN A 21 -9.59 0.28 0.05
N LEU A 22 -10.15 0.56 -1.13
CA LEU A 22 -10.36 1.93 -1.60
C LEU A 22 -11.27 2.73 -0.66
N ALA A 23 -12.29 2.10 -0.08
CA ALA A 23 -13.22 2.74 0.84
C ALA A 23 -12.55 3.19 2.17
N ASP A 24 -11.46 2.53 2.55
CA ASP A 24 -10.75 2.78 3.80
C ASP A 24 -9.61 3.79 3.62
N LEU A 25 -9.35 4.23 2.39
CA LEU A 25 -8.39 5.28 2.09
C LEU A 25 -8.98 6.68 2.38
N PRO A 26 -8.13 7.65 2.75
CA PRO A 26 -8.55 9.05 2.84
C PRO A 26 -9.21 9.50 1.53
N LYS A 27 -10.29 10.29 1.61
CA LYS A 27 -11.01 10.87 0.46
C LYS A 27 -10.12 11.35 -0.70
N PRO A 28 -9.03 12.12 -0.48
CA PRO A 28 -8.18 12.57 -1.58
C PRO A 28 -7.36 11.44 -2.24
N CYS A 29 -7.15 10.31 -1.55
CA CYS A 29 -6.40 9.15 -2.04
C CYS A 29 -7.29 8.08 -2.71
N GLN A 30 -8.62 8.24 -2.68
CA GLN A 30 -9.58 7.33 -3.31
C GLN A 30 -9.56 7.45 -4.84
N VAL A 31 -9.15 8.61 -5.36
CA VAL A 31 -8.99 8.88 -6.79
C VAL A 31 -7.50 8.82 -7.15
N ALA A 32 -7.19 8.38 -8.37
CA ALA A 32 -5.84 8.45 -8.88
C ALA A 32 -5.37 9.91 -9.00
N GLY A 33 -4.18 10.22 -8.50
CA GLY A 33 -3.61 11.57 -8.51
C GLY A 33 -2.52 11.74 -7.46
N GLN A 34 -1.98 12.96 -7.39
CA GLN A 34 -0.81 13.28 -6.57
C GLN A 34 -0.97 12.93 -5.08
N ALA A 35 -2.17 13.07 -4.53
CA ALA A 35 -2.45 12.71 -3.14
C ALA A 35 -2.28 11.20 -2.89
N ARG A 36 -2.76 10.36 -3.81
CA ARG A 36 -2.58 8.91 -3.75
C ARG A 36 -1.12 8.51 -3.92
N ASP A 37 -0.41 9.16 -4.84
CA ASP A 37 1.00 8.87 -5.08
C ASP A 37 1.86 9.24 -3.87
N ALA A 38 1.64 10.42 -3.27
CA ALA A 38 2.31 10.85 -2.05
C ALA A 38 2.01 9.90 -0.86
N PHE A 39 0.77 9.43 -0.75
CA PHE A 39 0.39 8.44 0.25
C PHE A 39 1.15 7.12 0.07
N LEU A 40 1.18 6.58 -1.15
CA LEU A 40 1.86 5.32 -1.44
C LEU A 40 3.37 5.44 -1.25
N LEU A 41 3.98 6.57 -1.64
CA LEU A 41 5.39 6.85 -1.38
C LEU A 41 5.68 6.83 0.14
N ARG A 42 4.83 7.46 0.95
CA ARG A 42 5.00 7.43 2.41
C ARG A 42 4.86 6.02 2.98
N VAL A 43 3.88 5.24 2.51
CA VAL A 43 3.69 3.85 2.92
C VAL A 43 4.91 3.01 2.59
N VAL A 44 5.53 3.22 1.43
CA VAL A 44 6.73 2.51 1.02
C VAL A 44 7.97 2.96 1.80
N GLY A 45 7.98 4.18 2.33
CA GLY A 45 9.14 4.79 2.98
C GLY A 45 10.04 5.54 1.98
N SER A 46 9.44 6.09 0.92
CA SER A 46 10.11 6.88 -0.12
C SER A 46 9.71 8.36 -0.05
N PRO A 47 10.63 9.30 -0.37
CA PRO A 47 12.02 9.09 -0.78
C PRO A 47 12.91 8.64 0.40
N ALA A 48 13.69 7.58 0.17
CA ALA A 48 14.58 7.02 1.18
C ALA A 48 15.98 7.62 1.02
N SER A 49 16.33 8.62 1.83
CA SER A 49 17.66 9.28 1.80
C SER A 49 18.82 8.30 1.96
N TYR A 50 18.59 7.17 2.63
CA TYR A 50 19.58 6.13 2.90
C TYR A 50 19.53 4.96 1.90
N GLY A 51 18.71 5.03 0.85
CA GLY A 51 18.53 3.93 -0.10
C GLY A 51 17.92 2.66 0.51
N LYS A 52 17.39 2.75 1.73
CA LYS A 52 16.73 1.67 2.47
C LYS A 52 15.33 2.13 2.88
N GLN A 53 14.33 1.29 2.63
CA GLN A 53 12.92 1.53 2.99
C GLN A 53 12.66 1.11 4.44
N ILE A 54 13.42 1.69 5.39
CA ILE A 54 13.35 1.35 6.83
C ILE A 54 12.16 2.03 7.52
N ASP A 55 11.80 3.24 7.06
CA ASP A 55 10.69 4.04 7.60
C ASP A 55 9.40 3.85 6.78
N GLY A 56 9.16 2.61 6.34
CA GLY A 56 7.99 2.25 5.54
C GLY A 56 7.78 0.73 5.49
N LEU A 57 6.66 0.31 4.90
CA LEU A 57 6.29 -1.08 4.66
C LEU A 57 6.93 -1.64 3.36
N GLY A 58 7.85 -0.89 2.75
CA GLY A 58 8.62 -1.30 1.59
C GLY A 58 9.59 -2.41 1.95
N ALA A 59 9.14 -3.66 1.88
CA ALA A 59 10.05 -4.79 1.91
C ALA A 59 10.81 -4.82 0.58
N ILE A 60 12.08 -4.40 0.65
CA ILE A 60 13.14 -4.51 -0.36
C ILE A 60 12.77 -5.52 -1.45
N HIS A 61 12.45 -4.95 -2.62
CA HIS A 61 12.17 -5.56 -3.94
C HIS A 61 10.77 -5.89 -4.42
N PHE A 62 9.67 -5.89 -3.67
CA PHE A 62 8.36 -6.06 -4.31
C PHE A 62 7.25 -5.36 -3.53
N SER A 63 6.62 -4.33 -4.12
CA SER A 63 5.41 -3.70 -3.62
C SER A 63 4.39 -3.58 -4.76
N LYS A 64 3.47 -4.54 -4.81
CA LYS A 64 2.28 -4.44 -5.67
C LYS A 64 1.15 -3.85 -4.84
N PHE A 65 0.66 -2.69 -5.26
CA PHE A 65 -0.52 -2.07 -4.68
C PHE A 65 -1.73 -2.43 -5.54
N ALA A 66 -2.68 -3.18 -4.98
CA ALA A 66 -4.00 -3.32 -5.57
C ALA A 66 -5.00 -2.62 -4.65
N ALA A 67 -5.65 -1.58 -5.17
CA ALA A 67 -6.85 -1.02 -4.58
C ALA A 67 -8.03 -1.72 -5.25
N SER A 68 -8.64 -2.69 -4.56
CA SER A 68 -9.82 -3.38 -5.09
C SER A 68 -11.09 -2.68 -4.60
N PRO A 69 -12.08 -2.42 -5.48
CA PRO A 69 -13.46 -2.28 -5.03
C PRO A 69 -13.90 -3.59 -4.35
N LYS A 70 -14.98 -3.58 -3.55
CA LYS A 70 -15.53 -4.74 -2.81
C LYS A 70 -16.07 -5.88 -3.70
N THR A 71 -15.55 -6.10 -4.89
CA THR A 71 -15.87 -7.25 -5.74
C THR A 71 -14.97 -8.41 -5.35
N HIS A 72 -15.52 -9.31 -4.53
CA HIS A 72 -15.14 -10.72 -4.36
C HIS A 72 -13.63 -11.01 -4.41
N PHE A 73 -12.98 -11.11 -3.24
CA PHE A 73 -11.74 -11.88 -3.13
C PHE A 73 -12.12 -13.35 -3.36
N PRO A 74 -11.70 -14.01 -4.47
CA PRO A 74 -11.89 -15.43 -4.58
C PRO A 74 -11.09 -16.07 -3.45
N LYS A 75 -11.75 -16.91 -2.64
CA LYS A 75 -11.07 -17.79 -1.70
C LYS A 75 -10.12 -18.64 -2.54
N PHE A 76 -8.82 -18.37 -2.44
CA PHE A 76 -7.82 -19.31 -2.90
C PHE A 76 -7.87 -20.49 -1.93
N GLN A 77 -8.35 -21.63 -2.44
CA GLN A 77 -8.05 -22.94 -1.87
C GLN A 77 -6.54 -23.20 -1.99
#